data_AF-A0A094JAU6-F1
#
_entry.id   AF-A0A094JAU6-F1
#
_cell.length_a   1.000
_cell.length_b   1.000
_cell.length_c   1.000
_cell.angle_alpha   90.00
_cell.angle_beta   90.00
_cell.angle_gamma   90.00
#
_symmetry.space_group_name_H-M   'P 1'
#
loop_
_entity.id
_entity.type
_entity.pdbx_description
1 polymer ?
#
loop_
_entity_poly.entity_id
_entity_poly.type
_entity_poly.pdbx_seq_one_letter_code
_entity_poly.pdbx_strand_id
1 'polypeptide(L)'
;MQDSQPNKNENQVTKDDCFAAALRGEVPLRVGDVIQRSWDITLRALPIMLVALALMLVVNYVIGEITAVQFPVDENNPNLANVAWQTLIGMVIMAPFNALVQWLGILNARDVKPSFANFSHAFRSAPQVIGIQVVMTVLIMVASTVFFLIFGFSSVFLALVVVTAAYLQLSFTLAVPLVLDRGLRVQRAILASVMILSKRIFAMLGIYIVMFFILFISALPLLLGLIFTLPMTFNVIGVIYNRMIGLPSSEQPLPLATDDQGGV
;
A
#
# COMPACT_ATOMS: atom_id res chain seq x y z
N MET A 1 -17.57 -32.57 -15.95
CA MET A 1 -17.74 -31.17 -15.49
C MET A 1 -17.51 -31.19 -13.99
N GLN A 2 -16.28 -30.91 -13.57
CA GLN A 2 -15.91 -30.89 -12.16
C GLN A 2 -16.44 -29.60 -11.54
N ASP A 3 -17.23 -29.79 -10.49
CA ASP A 3 -17.87 -28.75 -9.70
C ASP A 3 -16.76 -27.85 -9.11
N SER A 4 -16.57 -26.68 -9.70
CA SER A 4 -15.70 -25.63 -9.17
C SER A 4 -16.48 -24.87 -8.10
N GLN A 5 -16.73 -25.56 -6.99
CA GLN A 5 -17.17 -24.93 -5.76
C GLN A 5 -16.10 -23.88 -5.40
N PRO A 6 -16.42 -22.57 -5.36
CA PRO A 6 -15.47 -21.58 -4.90
C PRO A 6 -15.04 -21.96 -3.48
N ASN A 7 -13.72 -22.06 -3.27
CA ASN A 7 -13.17 -22.54 -2.02
C ASN A 7 -13.56 -21.57 -0.90
N LYS A 8 -14.41 -22.01 0.04
CA LYS A 8 -14.94 -21.19 1.16
C LYS A 8 -13.86 -20.51 2.02
N ASN A 9 -12.60 -20.90 1.86
CA ASN A 9 -11.45 -20.33 2.55
C ASN A 9 -10.86 -19.08 1.86
N GLU A 10 -11.27 -18.73 0.64
CA GLU A 10 -10.68 -17.60 -0.13
C GLU A 10 -11.07 -16.22 0.40
N ASN A 11 -12.13 -16.13 1.20
CA ASN A 11 -12.68 -14.87 1.76
C ASN A 11 -12.39 -14.67 3.26
N GLN A 12 -11.59 -15.53 3.87
CA GLN A 12 -11.34 -15.50 5.31
C GLN A 12 -10.04 -14.77 5.65
N VAL A 13 -10.01 -14.15 6.84
CA VAL A 13 -8.82 -13.53 7.41
C VAL A 13 -7.76 -14.59 7.65
N THR A 14 -6.52 -14.36 7.19
CA THR A 14 -5.38 -15.19 7.56
C THR A 14 -4.99 -14.88 9.01
N LYS A 15 -5.23 -15.84 9.91
CA LYS A 15 -4.99 -15.72 11.36
C LYS A 15 -3.60 -16.17 11.79
N ASP A 16 -2.94 -16.99 10.99
CA ASP A 16 -1.61 -17.51 11.30
C ASP A 16 -0.54 -16.48 10.94
N ASP A 17 0.56 -16.44 11.70
CA ASP A 17 1.71 -15.60 11.35
C ASP A 17 2.50 -16.25 10.21
N CYS A 18 2.33 -15.75 8.99
CA CYS A 18 2.95 -16.30 7.80
C CYS A 18 4.27 -15.59 7.43
N PHE A 19 4.77 -14.67 8.25
CA PHE A 19 5.89 -13.79 7.87
C PHE A 19 7.14 -14.57 7.41
N ALA A 20 7.54 -15.61 8.13
CA ALA A 20 8.69 -16.44 7.77
C ALA A 20 8.47 -17.23 6.47
N ALA A 21 7.26 -17.75 6.26
CA ALA A 21 6.88 -18.45 5.03
C ALA A 21 6.86 -17.50 3.82
N ALA A 22 6.40 -16.26 4.03
CA ALA A 22 6.41 -15.21 3.03
C ALA A 22 7.85 -14.86 2.60
N LEU A 23 8.78 -14.75 3.56
CA LEU A 23 10.20 -14.55 3.28
C LEU A 23 10.81 -15.69 2.47
N ARG A 24 10.33 -16.92 2.63
CA ARG A 24 10.75 -18.07 1.82
C ARG A 24 10.05 -18.15 0.46
N GLY A 25 8.92 -17.45 0.28
CA GLY A 25 8.13 -17.47 -0.94
C GLY A 25 7.18 -18.65 -1.02
N GLU A 26 6.76 -19.16 0.13
CA GLU A 26 5.88 -20.33 0.26
C GLU A 26 4.40 -19.93 0.22
N VAL A 27 4.09 -18.66 0.51
CA VAL A 27 2.70 -18.18 0.54
C VAL A 27 2.21 -17.84 -0.86
N PRO A 28 1.15 -18.48 -1.39
CA PRO A 28 0.62 -18.17 -2.71
C PRO A 28 -0.18 -16.86 -2.69
N LEU A 29 -0.16 -16.12 -3.80
CA LEU A 29 -0.96 -14.91 -3.98
C LEU A 29 -1.78 -15.04 -5.27
N ARG A 30 -3.10 -15.20 -5.12
CA ARG A 30 -4.02 -15.37 -6.25
C ARG A 30 -4.75 -14.07 -6.53
N VAL A 31 -4.71 -13.64 -7.78
CA VAL A 31 -5.23 -12.32 -8.22
C VAL A 31 -6.72 -12.20 -7.94
N GLY A 32 -7.53 -13.18 -8.38
CA GLY A 32 -8.99 -13.17 -8.24
C GLY A 32 -9.41 -13.03 -6.79
N ASP A 33 -8.86 -13.87 -5.92
CA ASP A 33 -9.18 -13.87 -4.49
C ASP A 33 -8.82 -12.51 -3.82
N VAL A 34 -7.70 -11.90 -4.20
CA VAL A 34 -7.30 -10.58 -3.67
C VAL A 34 -8.30 -9.52 -4.10
N ILE A 35 -8.65 -9.46 -5.38
CA ILE A 35 -9.57 -8.47 -5.93
C ILE A 35 -10.97 -8.63 -5.32
N GLN A 36 -11.50 -9.86 -5.28
CA GLN A 36 -12.82 -10.15 -4.73
C GLN A 36 -12.90 -9.77 -3.25
N ARG A 37 -11.93 -10.23 -2.43
CA ARG A 37 -11.90 -9.92 -1.01
C ARG A 37 -11.79 -8.41 -0.76
N SER A 38 -10.99 -7.70 -1.56
CA SER A 38 -10.83 -6.25 -1.44
C SER A 38 -12.12 -5.50 -1.76
N TRP A 39 -12.91 -5.98 -2.73
CA TRP A 39 -14.22 -5.43 -3.05
C TRP A 39 -15.21 -5.61 -1.90
N ASP A 40 -15.32 -6.83 -1.37
CA ASP A 40 -16.22 -7.15 -0.26
C ASP A 40 -15.94 -6.31 0.99
N ILE A 41 -14.64 -6.14 1.31
CA ILE A 41 -14.19 -5.28 2.41
C ILE A 41 -14.56 -3.82 2.12
N THR A 42 -14.34 -3.35 0.89
CA THR A 42 -14.56 -1.95 0.52
C THR A 42 -16.02 -1.53 0.72
N LEU A 43 -16.98 -2.37 0.32
CA LEU A 43 -18.39 -2.07 0.52
C LEU A 43 -18.76 -1.91 2.00
N ARG A 44 -18.10 -2.66 2.90
CA ARG A 44 -18.35 -2.62 4.34
C ARG A 44 -17.64 -1.45 5.04
N ALA A 45 -16.41 -1.16 4.62
CA ALA A 45 -15.56 -0.13 5.21
C ALA A 45 -15.66 1.23 4.49
N LEU A 46 -16.55 1.37 3.50
CA LEU A 46 -16.65 2.55 2.64
C LEU A 46 -16.71 3.87 3.42
N PRO A 47 -17.57 4.05 4.44
CA PRO A 47 -17.73 5.35 5.09
C PRO A 47 -16.45 5.84 5.76
N ILE A 48 -15.75 4.96 6.49
CA ILE A 48 -14.52 5.34 7.18
C ILE A 48 -13.37 5.58 6.20
N MET A 49 -13.29 4.79 5.13
CA MET A 49 -12.30 5.00 4.07
C MET A 49 -12.54 6.31 3.34
N LEU A 50 -13.80 6.67 3.05
CA LEU A 50 -14.14 7.95 2.41
C LEU A 50 -13.77 9.14 3.29
N VAL A 51 -14.01 9.06 4.61
CA VAL A 51 -13.59 10.12 5.54
C VAL A 51 -12.08 10.29 5.53
N ALA A 52 -11.32 9.18 5.61
CA ALA A 52 -9.86 9.21 5.60
C ALA A 52 -9.31 9.75 4.26
N LEU A 53 -9.91 9.35 3.13
CA LEU A 53 -9.53 9.83 1.81
C LEU A 53 -9.89 11.30 1.59
N ALA A 54 -11.09 11.72 1.99
CA ALA A 54 -11.50 13.11 1.90
C ALA A 54 -10.55 14.00 2.71
N LEU A 55 -10.19 13.58 3.92
CA LEU A 55 -9.19 14.27 4.73
C LEU A 55 -7.84 14.35 4.01
N MET A 56 -7.35 13.23 3.45
CA MET A 56 -6.11 13.21 2.69
C MET A 56 -6.14 14.16 1.48
N LEU A 57 -7.24 14.16 0.72
CA LEU A 57 -7.41 15.03 -0.45
C LEU A 57 -7.48 16.52 -0.06
N VAL A 58 -8.23 16.86 0.99
CA VAL A 58 -8.33 18.24 1.49
C VAL A 58 -6.96 18.74 1.94
N VAL A 59 -6.22 17.95 2.71
CA VAL A 59 -4.87 18.35 3.15
C VAL A 59 -3.92 18.45 1.95
N ASN A 60 -4.02 17.54 0.98
CA ASN A 60 -3.18 17.57 -0.22
C ASN A 60 -3.42 18.85 -1.02
N TYR A 61 -4.68 19.21 -1.22
CA TYR A 61 -5.08 20.44 -1.89
C TYR A 61 -4.58 21.69 -1.14
N VAL A 62 -4.85 21.79 0.16
CA VAL A 62 -4.45 22.95 0.98
C VAL A 62 -2.93 23.13 0.99
N ILE A 63 -2.16 22.04 1.13
CA ILE A 63 -0.70 22.12 1.07
C ILE A 63 -0.22 22.51 -0.33
N GLY A 64 -0.84 21.97 -1.38
CA GLY A 64 -0.54 22.37 -2.76
C GLY A 64 -0.66 23.88 -2.95
N GLU A 65 -1.80 24.46 -2.58
CA GLU A 65 -2.04 25.91 -2.68
C GLU A 65 -1.05 26.73 -1.85
N ILE A 66 -0.80 26.35 -0.59
CA ILE A 66 0.16 27.04 0.27
C ILE A 66 1.56 27.01 -0.36
N THR A 67 2.01 25.84 -0.80
CA THR A 67 3.36 25.69 -1.38
C THR A 67 3.50 26.36 -2.74
N ALA A 68 2.44 26.44 -3.55
CA ALA A 68 2.45 27.17 -4.81
C ALA A 68 2.67 28.67 -4.62
N VAL A 69 2.07 29.26 -3.57
CA VAL A 69 2.27 30.68 -3.21
C VAL A 69 3.67 30.92 -2.62
N GLN A 70 4.14 30.03 -1.74
CA GLN A 70 5.42 30.22 -1.03
C GLN A 70 6.65 29.85 -1.89
N PHE A 71 6.50 28.89 -2.80
CA PHE A 71 7.57 28.36 -3.65
C PHE A 71 7.10 28.34 -5.10
N PRO A 72 6.91 29.50 -5.75
CA PRO A 72 6.35 29.57 -7.10
C PRO A 72 7.26 28.84 -8.10
N VAL A 73 6.66 28.03 -8.97
CA VAL A 73 7.36 27.31 -10.04
C VAL A 73 6.83 27.84 -11.37
N ASP A 74 7.70 28.50 -12.14
CA ASP A 74 7.39 28.95 -13.49
C ASP A 74 7.37 27.74 -14.45
N GLU A 75 6.35 27.67 -15.30
CA GLU A 75 6.17 26.56 -16.26
C GLU A 75 7.26 26.54 -17.34
N ASN A 76 7.74 27.70 -17.77
CA ASN A 76 8.72 27.84 -18.84
C ASN A 76 10.16 27.78 -18.32
N ASN A 77 10.37 28.14 -17.05
CA ASN A 77 11.68 28.07 -16.41
C ASN A 77 11.57 27.60 -14.95
N PRO A 78 11.34 26.29 -14.74
CA PRO A 78 11.07 25.75 -13.41
C PRO A 78 12.29 25.92 -12.51
N ASN A 79 12.11 26.66 -11.42
CA ASN A 79 13.11 26.76 -10.37
C ASN A 79 13.19 25.43 -9.61
N LEU A 80 14.28 24.68 -9.84
CA LEU A 80 14.47 23.35 -9.27
C LEU A 80 14.48 23.34 -7.74
N ALA A 81 14.95 24.41 -7.09
CA ALA A 81 14.92 24.50 -5.63
C ALA A 81 13.47 24.61 -5.10
N ASN A 82 12.62 25.39 -5.78
CA ASN A 82 11.20 25.50 -5.43
C ASN A 82 10.47 24.18 -5.67
N VAL A 83 10.73 23.50 -6.79
CA VAL A 83 10.19 22.15 -7.06
C VAL A 83 10.58 21.16 -5.96
N ALA A 84 11.85 21.17 -5.55
CA ALA A 84 12.32 20.34 -4.45
C ALA A 84 11.62 20.66 -3.13
N TRP A 85 11.43 21.95 -2.80
CA TRP A 85 10.71 22.35 -1.58
C TRP A 85 9.25 21.92 -1.58
N GLN A 86 8.52 22.13 -2.68
CA GLN A 86 7.13 21.67 -2.80
C GLN A 86 7.05 20.14 -2.58
N THR A 87 7.96 19.40 -3.20
CA THR A 87 8.02 17.92 -3.09
C THR A 87 8.31 17.46 -1.67
N LEU A 88 9.31 18.05 -1.00
CA LEU A 88 9.71 17.68 0.36
C LEU A 88 8.61 18.01 1.38
N ILE A 89 8.01 19.20 1.28
CA ILE A 89 6.92 19.62 2.17
C ILE A 89 5.71 18.72 1.97
N GLY A 90 5.31 18.48 0.71
CA GLY A 90 4.23 17.57 0.38
C GLY A 90 4.45 16.17 0.95
N MET A 91 5.65 15.61 0.77
CA MET A 91 6.02 14.29 1.31
C MET A 91 5.90 14.23 2.83
N VAL A 92 6.47 15.21 3.55
CA VAL A 92 6.46 15.22 5.02
C VAL A 92 5.04 15.36 5.57
N ILE A 93 4.22 16.25 5.00
CA ILE A 93 2.88 16.51 5.49
C ILE A 93 1.90 15.38 5.13
N MET A 94 2.07 14.76 3.95
CA MET A 94 1.21 13.64 3.51
C MET A 94 1.53 12.32 4.22
N ALA A 95 2.73 12.15 4.76
CA ALA A 95 3.16 10.89 5.37
C ALA A 95 2.19 10.31 6.44
N PRO A 96 1.70 11.06 7.43
CA PRO A 96 0.73 10.54 8.41
C PRO A 96 -0.61 10.13 7.78
N PHE A 97 -1.05 10.83 6.72
CA PHE A 97 -2.31 10.49 6.04
C PHE A 97 -2.16 9.23 5.20
N ASN A 98 -1.02 9.08 4.51
CA ASN A 98 -0.67 7.85 3.81
C ASN A 98 -0.56 6.65 4.77
N ALA A 99 0.05 6.86 5.94
CA ALA A 99 0.09 5.87 7.02
C ALA A 99 -1.32 5.48 7.47
N LEU A 100 -2.21 6.47 7.64
CA LEU A 100 -3.58 6.27 8.10
C LEU A 100 -4.39 5.40 7.13
N VAL A 101 -4.43 5.75 5.85
CA VAL A 101 -5.23 5.00 4.85
C VAL A 101 -4.71 3.57 4.66
N GLN A 102 -3.38 3.36 4.73
CA GLN A 102 -2.80 2.02 4.68
C GLN A 102 -3.07 1.22 5.96
N TRP A 103 -3.01 1.85 7.13
CA TRP A 103 -3.37 1.20 8.40
C TRP A 103 -4.85 0.77 8.42
N LEU A 104 -5.75 1.65 7.98
CA LEU A 104 -7.17 1.32 7.82
C LEU A 104 -7.36 0.15 6.85
N GLY A 105 -6.63 0.12 5.72
CA GLY A 105 -6.63 -1.02 4.80
C GLY A 105 -6.27 -2.35 5.49
N ILE A 106 -5.23 -2.35 6.34
CA ILE A 106 -4.81 -3.54 7.11
C ILE A 106 -5.90 -3.97 8.11
N LEU A 107 -6.45 -3.03 8.87
CA LEU A 107 -7.51 -3.31 9.84
C LEU A 107 -8.76 -3.86 9.15
N ASN A 108 -9.15 -3.26 8.03
CA ASN A 108 -10.29 -3.70 7.23
C ASN A 108 -10.07 -5.12 6.70
N ALA A 109 -8.85 -5.46 6.24
CA ALA A 109 -8.52 -6.81 5.80
C ALA A 109 -8.61 -7.86 6.92
N ARG A 110 -8.40 -7.43 8.16
CA ARG A 110 -8.53 -8.25 9.38
C ARG A 110 -9.95 -8.26 9.98
N ASP A 111 -10.91 -7.61 9.33
CA ASP A 111 -12.27 -7.39 9.86
C ASP A 111 -12.29 -6.70 11.25
N VAL A 112 -11.28 -5.86 11.53
CA VAL A 112 -11.17 -5.10 12.78
C VAL A 112 -11.78 -3.72 12.62
N LYS A 113 -12.70 -3.34 13.51
CA LYS A 113 -13.28 -1.99 13.51
C LYS A 113 -12.23 -0.96 13.95
N PRO A 114 -12.04 0.13 13.19
CA PRO A 114 -11.08 1.15 13.55
C PRO A 114 -11.53 1.97 14.76
N SER A 115 -10.60 2.26 15.67
CA SER A 115 -10.79 3.13 16.84
C SER A 115 -9.97 4.42 16.70
N PHE A 116 -10.22 5.43 17.53
CA PHE A 116 -9.45 6.68 17.52
C PHE A 116 -7.95 6.45 17.81
N ALA A 117 -7.61 5.45 18.62
CA ALA A 117 -6.22 5.08 18.90
C ALA A 117 -5.45 4.73 17.62
N ASN A 118 -6.12 4.14 16.63
CA ASN A 118 -5.52 3.78 15.34
C ASN A 118 -5.04 4.99 14.53
N PHE A 119 -5.70 6.15 14.69
CA PHE A 119 -5.26 7.40 14.07
C PHE A 119 -3.96 7.88 14.70
N SER A 120 -3.88 7.90 16.03
CA SER A 120 -2.67 8.30 16.75
C SER A 120 -1.47 7.41 16.40
N HIS A 121 -1.72 6.10 16.23
CA HIS A 121 -0.70 5.13 15.83
C HIS A 121 -0.14 5.40 14.42
N ALA A 122 -1.01 5.66 13.45
CA ALA A 122 -0.61 6.03 12.09
C ALA A 122 0.26 7.31 12.08
N PHE A 123 -0.13 8.33 12.84
CA PHE A 123 0.62 9.59 12.93
C PHE A 123 1.99 9.42 13.60
N ARG A 124 2.08 8.59 14.65
CA ARG A 124 3.37 8.26 15.30
C ARG A 124 4.34 7.53 14.37
N SER A 125 3.82 6.86 13.35
CA SER A 125 4.62 6.12 12.37
C SER A 125 5.06 6.99 11.18
N ALA A 126 4.69 8.27 11.15
CA ALA A 126 5.02 9.18 10.06
C ALA A 126 6.54 9.29 9.77
N PRO A 127 7.45 9.38 10.76
CA PRO A 127 8.89 9.43 10.48
C PRO A 127 9.40 8.22 9.70
N GLN A 128 8.90 7.03 10.01
CA GLN A 128 9.27 5.81 9.30
C GLN A 128 8.67 5.77 7.89
N VAL A 129 7.43 6.24 7.71
CA VAL A 129 6.80 6.35 6.37
C VAL A 129 7.57 7.35 5.51
N ILE A 130 7.97 8.50 6.07
CA ILE A 130 8.86 9.47 5.41
C ILE A 130 10.16 8.79 4.99
N GLY A 131 10.80 8.04 5.89
CA GLY A 131 12.03 7.31 5.58
C GLY A 131 11.89 6.34 4.41
N ILE A 132 10.75 5.62 4.31
CA ILE A 132 10.47 4.74 3.18
C ILE A 132 10.32 5.53 1.87
N GLN A 133 9.55 6.62 1.90
CA GLN A 133 9.31 7.46 0.72
C GLN A 133 10.60 8.11 0.23
N VAL A 134 11.43 8.66 1.14
CA VAL A 134 12.75 9.22 0.81
C VAL A 134 13.61 8.18 0.08
N VAL A 135 13.72 6.96 0.61
CA VAL A 135 14.52 5.91 -0.03
C VAL A 135 13.97 5.60 -1.43
N MET A 136 12.66 5.46 -1.57
CA MET A 136 12.03 5.19 -2.88
C MET A 136 12.28 6.32 -3.88
N THR A 137 12.09 7.58 -3.47
CA THR A 137 12.32 8.75 -4.32
C THR A 137 13.79 8.86 -4.73
N VAL A 138 14.73 8.64 -3.82
CA VAL A 138 16.17 8.66 -4.12
C VAL A 138 16.52 7.56 -5.12
N LEU A 139 16.00 6.34 -4.96
CA LEU A 139 16.25 5.24 -5.90
C LEU A 139 15.73 5.56 -7.31
N ILE A 140 14.51 6.12 -7.43
CA ILE A 140 13.94 6.53 -8.71
C ILE A 140 14.75 7.67 -9.32
N MET A 141 15.15 8.66 -8.52
CA MET A 141 15.95 9.80 -8.99
C MET A 141 17.31 9.34 -9.53
N VAL A 142 18.05 8.53 -8.77
CA VAL A 142 19.34 7.98 -9.20
C VAL A 142 19.20 7.16 -10.48
N ALA A 143 18.21 6.25 -10.54
CA ALA A 143 17.96 5.46 -11.74
C ALA A 143 17.64 6.35 -12.95
N SER A 144 16.78 7.35 -12.76
CA SER A 144 16.40 8.29 -13.82
C SER A 144 17.60 9.10 -14.31
N THR A 145 18.47 9.59 -13.42
CA THR A 145 19.70 10.29 -13.80
C THR A 145 20.63 9.38 -14.61
N VAL A 146 20.83 8.13 -14.17
CA VAL A 146 21.67 7.17 -14.89
C VAL A 146 21.10 6.88 -16.28
N PHE A 147 19.80 6.61 -16.40
CA PHE A 147 19.16 6.36 -17.69
C PHE A 147 19.24 7.58 -18.61
N PHE A 148 19.06 8.79 -18.07
CA PHE A 148 19.20 10.03 -18.83
C PHE A 148 20.62 10.21 -19.38
N LEU A 149 21.66 9.96 -18.56
CA LEU A 149 23.05 10.08 -18.99
C LEU A 149 23.43 9.10 -20.11
N ILE A 150 22.80 7.92 -20.15
CA ILE A 150 23.08 6.88 -21.16
C ILE A 150 22.25 7.09 -22.43
N PHE A 151 20.95 7.37 -22.29
CA PHE A 151 19.98 7.33 -23.39
C PHE A 151 19.43 8.70 -23.80
N GLY A 152 19.80 9.78 -23.11
CA GLY A 152 19.27 11.13 -23.33
C GLY A 152 17.75 11.21 -23.19
N PHE A 153 17.14 12.25 -23.77
CA PHE A 153 15.67 12.39 -23.87
C PHE A 153 15.09 11.50 -25.00
N SER A 154 15.29 10.19 -24.92
CA SER A 154 14.75 9.22 -25.87
C SER A 154 13.50 8.50 -25.34
N SER A 155 12.77 7.83 -26.23
CA SER A 155 11.65 6.95 -25.84
C SER A 155 12.11 5.78 -24.95
N VAL A 156 13.35 5.31 -25.12
CA VAL A 156 13.96 4.26 -24.29
C VAL A 156 14.17 4.75 -22.85
N PHE A 157 14.67 5.98 -22.68
CA PHE A 157 14.79 6.61 -21.36
C PHE A 157 13.44 6.61 -20.62
N LEU A 158 12.39 7.11 -21.29
CA LEU A 158 11.06 7.19 -20.68
C LEU A 158 10.52 5.81 -20.29
N ALA A 159 10.67 4.82 -21.18
CA ALA A 159 10.23 3.45 -20.90
C ALA A 159 10.96 2.83 -19.69
N LEU A 160 12.28 3.02 -19.57
CA LEU A 160 13.07 2.51 -18.45
C LEU A 160 12.70 3.17 -17.12
N VAL A 161 12.47 4.49 -17.12
CA VAL A 161 12.00 5.21 -15.92
C VAL A 161 10.65 4.66 -15.46
N VAL A 162 9.69 4.49 -16.37
CA VAL A 162 8.35 3.97 -16.05
C VAL A 162 8.43 2.54 -15.52
N VAL A 163 9.15 1.64 -16.19
CA VAL A 163 9.27 0.24 -15.75
C VAL A 163 9.98 0.14 -14.40
N THR A 164 11.01 0.94 -14.17
CA THR A 164 11.75 0.96 -12.90
C THR A 164 10.89 1.49 -11.76
N ALA A 165 10.18 2.60 -11.99
CA ALA A 165 9.26 3.17 -11.01
C ALA A 165 8.14 2.17 -10.65
N ALA A 166 7.56 1.50 -11.66
CA ALA A 166 6.55 0.47 -11.45
C ALA A 166 7.10 -0.71 -10.63
N TYR A 167 8.29 -1.22 -10.98
CA TYR A 167 8.93 -2.31 -10.23
C TYR A 167 9.19 -1.94 -8.77
N LEU A 168 9.71 -0.73 -8.51
CA LEU A 168 9.96 -0.25 -7.16
C LEU A 168 8.66 -0.07 -6.38
N GLN A 169 7.63 0.52 -6.99
CA GLN A 169 6.32 0.69 -6.37
C GLN A 169 5.70 -0.65 -5.96
N LEU A 170 5.76 -1.66 -6.85
CA LEU A 170 5.31 -3.00 -6.54
C LEU A 170 6.15 -3.58 -5.39
N SER A 171 7.48 -3.56 -5.51
CA SER A 171 8.38 -4.19 -4.52
C SER A 171 8.33 -3.54 -3.14
N PHE A 172 7.96 -2.26 -3.04
CA PHE A 172 7.86 -1.50 -1.78
C PHE A 172 6.46 -1.51 -1.18
N THR A 173 5.48 -2.16 -1.83
CA THR A 173 4.07 -2.14 -1.39
C THR A 173 3.88 -2.58 0.07
N LEU A 174 4.68 -3.53 0.58
CA LEU A 174 4.57 -4.00 1.97
C LEU A 174 5.45 -3.22 2.95
N ALA A 175 6.30 -2.30 2.50
CA ALA A 175 7.24 -1.60 3.38
C ALA A 175 6.51 -0.78 4.45
N VAL A 176 5.50 0.01 4.07
CA VAL A 176 4.70 0.81 5.03
C VAL A 176 3.87 -0.10 5.94
N PRO A 177 3.12 -1.10 5.44
CA PRO A 177 2.43 -2.07 6.29
C PRO A 177 3.33 -2.77 7.31
N LEU A 178 4.55 -3.16 6.93
CA LEU A 178 5.50 -3.83 7.82
C LEU A 178 6.01 -2.93 8.95
N VAL A 179 6.15 -1.63 8.71
CA VAL A 179 6.46 -0.68 9.79
C VAL A 179 5.27 -0.52 10.71
N LEU A 180 4.07 -0.32 10.14
CA LEU A 180 2.86 -0.06 10.91
C LEU A 180 2.49 -1.25 11.79
N ASP A 181 2.46 -2.46 11.24
CA ASP A 181 1.99 -3.63 11.95
C ASP A 181 3.09 -4.34 12.76
N ARG A 182 4.31 -4.43 12.21
CA ARG A 182 5.41 -5.21 12.83
C ARG A 182 6.46 -4.33 13.50
N GLY A 183 6.29 -3.01 13.50
CA GLY A 183 7.25 -2.08 14.10
C GLY A 183 8.66 -2.18 13.52
N LEU A 184 8.81 -2.70 12.29
CA LEU A 184 10.12 -2.85 11.68
C LEU A 184 10.77 -1.49 11.46
N ARG A 185 12.10 -1.43 11.60
CA ARG A 185 12.87 -0.27 11.16
C ARG A 185 12.79 -0.15 9.63
N VAL A 186 12.80 1.08 9.12
CA VAL A 186 12.71 1.42 7.68
C VAL A 186 13.51 0.48 6.78
N GLN A 187 14.80 0.29 7.08
CA GLN A 187 15.68 -0.57 6.30
C GLN A 187 15.19 -2.02 6.24
N ARG A 188 14.81 -2.59 7.39
CA ARG A 188 14.33 -3.98 7.47
C ARG A 188 12.98 -4.14 6.79
N ALA A 189 12.10 -3.14 6.90
CA ALA A 189 10.80 -3.14 6.25
C ALA A 189 10.93 -3.13 4.71
N ILE A 190 11.82 -2.29 4.18
CA ILE A 190 12.09 -2.23 2.73
C ILE A 190 12.68 -3.56 2.24
N LEU A 191 13.73 -4.06 2.91
CA LEU A 191 14.38 -5.31 2.51
C LEU A 191 13.40 -6.49 2.56
N ALA A 192 12.60 -6.59 3.62
CA ALA A 192 11.57 -7.62 3.73
C ALA A 192 10.52 -7.47 2.63
N SER A 193 10.01 -6.26 2.37
CA SER A 193 9.04 -6.03 1.28
C SER A 193 9.58 -6.51 -0.07
N VAL A 194 10.83 -6.14 -0.40
CA VAL A 194 11.49 -6.54 -1.66
C VAL A 194 11.70 -8.06 -1.72
N MET A 195 12.24 -8.68 -0.67
CA MET A 195 12.49 -10.13 -0.62
C MET A 195 11.20 -10.94 -0.76
N ILE A 196 10.11 -10.47 -0.18
CA ILE A 196 8.84 -11.16 -0.22
C ILE A 196 8.17 -10.96 -1.59
N LEU A 197 8.05 -9.71 -2.06
CA LEU A 197 7.28 -9.41 -3.27
C LEU A 197 8.00 -9.72 -4.57
N SER A 198 9.34 -9.73 -4.59
CA SER A 198 10.10 -10.17 -5.78
C SER A 198 9.73 -11.61 -6.20
N LYS A 199 9.40 -12.49 -5.24
CA LYS A 199 8.97 -13.88 -5.50
C LYS A 199 7.53 -14.00 -6.03
N ARG A 200 6.79 -12.89 -6.01
CA ARG A 200 5.37 -12.80 -6.41
C ARG A 200 5.11 -11.64 -7.36
N ILE A 201 6.14 -11.14 -8.06
CA ILE A 201 6.04 -9.92 -8.87
C ILE A 201 5.00 -10.03 -9.98
N PHE A 202 4.84 -11.21 -10.62
CA PHE A 202 3.83 -11.41 -11.65
C PHE A 202 2.40 -11.43 -11.10
N ALA A 203 2.19 -12.00 -9.91
CA ALA A 203 0.89 -11.95 -9.25
C ALA A 203 0.55 -10.51 -8.84
N MET A 204 1.52 -9.79 -8.28
CA MET A 204 1.40 -8.36 -7.96
C MET A 204 1.09 -7.53 -9.21
N LEU A 205 1.81 -7.74 -10.30
CA LEU A 205 1.57 -7.07 -11.57
C LEU A 205 0.15 -7.34 -12.07
N GLY A 206 -0.32 -8.60 -12.02
CA GLY A 206 -1.68 -8.96 -12.38
C GLY A 206 -2.74 -8.25 -11.53
N ILE A 207 -2.55 -8.17 -10.21
CA ILE A 207 -3.45 -7.43 -9.30
C ILE A 207 -3.51 -5.95 -9.69
N TYR A 208 -2.37 -5.30 -9.90
CA TYR A 208 -2.33 -3.87 -10.22
C TYR A 208 -2.82 -3.55 -11.63
N ILE A 209 -2.65 -4.45 -12.61
CA ILE A 209 -3.26 -4.32 -13.95
C ILE A 209 -4.78 -4.39 -13.84
N VAL A 210 -5.32 -5.37 -13.12
CA VAL A 210 -6.78 -5.48 -12.91
C VAL A 210 -7.31 -4.24 -12.18
N MET A 211 -6.61 -3.78 -11.14
CA MET A 211 -6.96 -2.54 -10.43
C MET A 211 -6.91 -1.31 -11.33
N PHE A 212 -5.94 -1.22 -12.23
CA PHE A 212 -5.86 -0.12 -13.21
C PHE A 212 -7.10 -0.09 -14.10
N PHE A 213 -7.52 -1.23 -14.66
CA PHE A 213 -8.75 -1.28 -15.47
C PHE A 213 -10.01 -0.98 -14.66
N ILE A 214 -10.09 -1.47 -13.42
CA ILE A 214 -11.21 -1.16 -12.51
C ILE A 214 -11.30 0.36 -12.27
N LEU A 215 -10.18 1.02 -11.96
CA LEU A 215 -10.13 2.47 -11.77
C LEU A 215 -10.48 3.23 -13.05
N PHE A 216 -9.93 2.81 -14.19
CA PHE A 216 -10.19 3.42 -15.49
C PHE A 216 -11.69 3.37 -15.85
N ILE A 217 -12.31 2.19 -15.74
CA ILE A 217 -13.75 2.01 -16.02
C ILE A 217 -14.58 2.81 -15.01
N SER A 218 -14.17 2.85 -13.75
CA SER A 218 -14.85 3.60 -12.67
C SER A 218 -14.82 5.11 -12.86
N ALA A 219 -13.86 5.63 -13.61
CA ALA A 219 -13.76 7.05 -13.93
C ALA A 219 -14.75 7.47 -15.03
N LEU A 220 -15.14 6.56 -15.93
CA LEU A 220 -16.04 6.84 -17.06
C LEU A 220 -17.43 7.41 -16.67
N PRO A 221 -18.15 6.87 -15.65
CA PRO A 221 -19.45 7.40 -15.24
C PRO A 221 -19.30 8.67 -14.39
N LEU A 222 -18.75 9.74 -14.97
CA LEU A 222 -18.53 11.03 -14.30
C LEU A 222 -17.79 10.88 -12.96
N LEU A 223 -16.77 10.02 -12.92
CA LEU A 223 -15.96 9.72 -11.73
C LEU A 223 -16.73 9.08 -10.57
N LEU A 224 -18.02 8.77 -10.70
CA LEU A 224 -18.84 8.23 -9.60
C LEU A 224 -18.35 6.86 -9.12
N GLY A 225 -17.82 6.03 -10.03
CA GLY A 225 -17.24 4.73 -9.65
C GLY A 225 -16.01 4.86 -8.74
N LEU A 226 -15.28 5.98 -8.82
CA LEU A 226 -14.08 6.21 -8.01
C LEU A 226 -14.39 6.32 -6.52
N ILE A 227 -15.63 6.64 -6.15
CA ILE A 227 -16.10 6.63 -4.75
C ILE A 227 -15.84 5.26 -4.12
N PHE A 228 -15.99 4.17 -4.88
CA PHE A 228 -15.73 2.82 -4.38
C PHE A 228 -14.29 2.38 -4.65
N THR A 229 -13.77 2.66 -5.84
CA THR A 229 -12.51 2.06 -6.27
C THR A 229 -11.27 2.76 -5.73
N LEU A 230 -11.34 4.04 -5.33
CA LEU A 230 -10.26 4.70 -4.59
C LEU A 230 -10.03 4.06 -3.21
N PRO A 231 -11.05 3.91 -2.33
CA PRO A 231 -10.94 3.09 -1.11
C PRO A 231 -10.37 1.69 -1.35
N MET A 232 -10.82 1.05 -2.45
CA MET A 232 -10.39 -0.30 -2.79
C MET A 232 -8.88 -0.41 -3.00
N THR A 233 -8.22 0.62 -3.53
CA THR A 233 -6.74 0.59 -3.72
C THR A 233 -5.99 0.34 -2.41
N PHE A 234 -6.43 0.96 -1.31
CA PHE A 234 -5.81 0.78 0.01
C PHE A 234 -6.23 -0.54 0.67
N ASN A 235 -7.49 -0.97 0.48
CA ASN A 235 -7.94 -2.27 0.95
C ASN A 235 -7.21 -3.43 0.24
N VAL A 236 -6.87 -3.29 -1.04
CA VAL A 236 -6.02 -4.26 -1.77
C VAL A 236 -4.66 -4.42 -1.10
N ILE A 237 -4.01 -3.33 -0.71
CA ILE A 237 -2.73 -3.39 0.03
C ILE A 237 -2.93 -4.15 1.35
N GLY A 238 -4.00 -3.85 2.09
CA GLY A 238 -4.35 -4.56 3.32
C GLY A 238 -4.59 -6.06 3.12
N VAL A 239 -5.30 -6.45 2.05
CA VAL A 239 -5.57 -7.85 1.71
C VAL A 239 -4.31 -8.59 1.29
N ILE A 240 -3.46 -7.97 0.47
CA ILE A 240 -2.14 -8.53 0.11
C ILE A 240 -1.33 -8.75 1.39
N TYR A 241 -1.28 -7.73 2.27
CA TYR A 241 -0.56 -7.82 3.53
C TYR A 241 -1.09 -8.94 4.43
N ASN A 242 -2.40 -9.02 4.67
CA ASN A 242 -2.98 -10.05 5.52
C ASN A 242 -2.76 -11.45 4.95
N ARG A 243 -2.96 -11.66 3.65
CA ARG A 243 -2.75 -12.97 3.02
C ARG A 243 -1.30 -13.43 3.11
N MET A 244 -0.37 -12.50 2.92
CA MET A 244 1.04 -12.85 2.85
C MET A 244 1.70 -12.93 4.23
N ILE A 245 1.33 -12.05 5.14
CA ILE A 245 2.03 -11.85 6.42
C ILE A 245 1.18 -12.35 7.59
N GLY A 246 -0.14 -12.28 7.51
CA GLY A 246 -1.05 -12.75 8.55
C GLY A 246 -1.14 -11.83 9.77
N LEU A 247 -1.57 -12.41 10.91
CA LEU A 247 -1.60 -11.72 12.20
C LEU A 247 -0.27 -11.96 12.96
N PRO A 248 0.21 -10.98 13.75
CA PRO A 248 1.33 -11.22 14.65
C PRO A 248 0.99 -12.31 15.67
N SER A 249 1.95 -13.20 15.98
CA SER A 249 1.76 -14.23 17.00
C SER A 249 1.35 -13.67 18.37
N SER A 250 1.76 -12.43 18.70
CA SER A 250 1.38 -11.75 19.94
C SER A 250 -0.09 -11.32 20.02
N GLU A 251 -0.80 -11.32 18.88
CA GLU A 251 -2.22 -10.95 18.79
C GLU A 251 -3.13 -12.18 18.61
N GLN A 252 -2.57 -13.40 18.62
CA GLN A 252 -3.37 -14.62 18.55
C GLN A 252 -4.13 -14.82 19.87
N PRO A 253 -5.46 -15.08 19.84
CA PRO A 253 -6.17 -15.54 21.02
C PRO A 253 -5.49 -16.81 21.53
N LEU A 254 -5.15 -16.85 22.82
CA LEU A 254 -4.61 -18.05 23.46
C LEU A 254 -5.47 -19.25 23.05
N PRO A 255 -4.87 -20.40 22.66
CA PRO A 255 -5.64 -21.62 22.51
C PRO A 255 -6.42 -21.80 23.80
N LEU A 256 -7.75 -21.90 23.71
CA LEU A 256 -8.54 -22.34 24.85
C LEU A 256 -7.88 -23.63 25.31
N ALA A 257 -7.37 -23.64 26.54
CA ALA A 257 -6.87 -24.85 27.17
C ALA A 257 -7.97 -25.88 26.97
N THR A 258 -7.73 -26.86 26.10
CA THR A 258 -8.56 -28.04 26.06
C THR A 258 -8.41 -28.60 27.47
N ASP A 259 -9.50 -28.57 28.23
CA ASP A 259 -9.66 -29.37 29.44
C ASP A 259 -9.47 -30.82 29.00
N ASP A 260 -8.22 -31.23 28.89
CA ASP A 260 -7.83 -32.62 28.92
C ASP A 260 -7.83 -33.03 30.40
N GLN A 261 -9.04 -33.07 30.94
CA GLN A 261 -9.35 -33.84 32.14
C GLN A 261 -10.21 -35.03 31.72
N GLY A 262 -9.54 -36.00 31.08
CA GLY A 262 -10.09 -37.31 30.76
C GLY A 262 -9.09 -38.42 31.11
N GLY A 263 -9.14 -38.91 32.36
CA GLY A 263 -8.57 -40.20 32.82
C GLY A 263 -7.12 -40.09 33.29
N VAL A 264 -6.76 -40.52 34.51
CA VAL A 264 -7.19 -41.70 35.29
C VAL A 264 -7.30 -41.36 36.77
#